data_AF-A0A2D8M7Z1-F1
#
_entry.id   AF-A0A2D8M7Z1-F1
#
_cell.length_a   1.000
_cell.length_b   1.000
_cell.length_c   1.000
_cell.angle_alpha   90.00
_cell.angle_beta   90.00
_cell.angle_gamma   90.00
#
_symmetry.space_group_name_H-M   'P 1'
#
loop_
_entity.id
_entity.type
_entity.pdbx_description
1 polymer ?
#
loop_
_entity_poly.entity_id
_entity_poly.type
_entity_poly.pdbx_seq_one_letter_code
_entity_poly.pdbx_strand_id
1 'polypeptide(L)'
;MSSLASNVATSAPDESEPGEEAPRIPVRDYIPYILQAMADQNVSIRKLALKTGIRRGRLSNLLRLDLDPSARESMTLVEFQTILHVLGIGFIQAVLGVETLRDLSLLHDGRFSTMMQMISEVFASLPITLVNALNEVEGMDGTEIRREWATPLRDGVVDRVVREVAAIIERRAKLDQTFRLD
;
A
#
# COMPACT_ATOMS: atom_id res chain seq x y z
N MET A 1 -41.26 26.87 -60.44
CA MET A 1 -40.36 27.13 -59.29
C MET A 1 -41.26 27.32 -58.07
N SER A 2 -41.73 26.26 -57.40
CA SER A 2 -41.12 25.63 -56.19
C SER A 2 -40.40 26.68 -55.32
N SER A 3 -40.69 26.92 -54.03
CA SER A 3 -41.24 26.05 -52.98
C SER A 3 -41.57 26.86 -51.71
N LEU A 4 -42.68 26.49 -51.04
CA LEU A 4 -43.00 26.40 -49.59
C LEU A 4 -42.38 27.42 -48.61
N ALA A 5 -43.17 28.24 -47.91
CA ALA A 5 -44.02 27.93 -46.74
C ALA A 5 -43.23 27.64 -45.44
N SER A 6 -43.44 28.53 -44.47
CA SER A 6 -43.49 28.38 -43.01
C SER A 6 -42.74 27.20 -42.38
N ASN A 7 -41.84 27.48 -41.43
CA ASN A 7 -41.90 26.73 -40.18
C ASN A 7 -41.36 27.50 -38.96
N VAL A 8 -42.15 27.35 -37.91
CA VAL A 8 -42.04 27.85 -36.55
C VAL A 8 -40.89 27.18 -35.80
N ALA A 9 -40.42 27.90 -34.79
CA ALA A 9 -39.44 27.53 -33.77
C ALA A 9 -39.50 26.07 -33.27
N THR A 10 -38.31 25.48 -33.12
CA THR A 10 -38.02 24.59 -31.97
C THR A 10 -36.58 24.83 -31.55
N SER A 11 -36.40 25.59 -30.48
CA SER A 11 -35.19 25.62 -29.65
C SER A 11 -35.02 24.24 -29.00
N ALA A 12 -33.97 23.52 -29.39
CA ALA A 12 -33.49 22.37 -28.63
C ALA A 12 -32.57 22.89 -27.51
N PRO A 13 -32.78 22.50 -26.24
CA PRO A 13 -31.79 22.72 -25.21
C PRO A 13 -30.59 21.81 -25.44
N ASP A 14 -29.42 22.42 -25.35
CA ASP A 14 -28.11 21.78 -25.25
C ASP A 14 -28.04 20.98 -23.95
N GLU A 15 -28.48 19.72 -24.00
CA GLU A 15 -28.25 18.75 -22.92
C GLU A 15 -27.02 17.91 -23.27
N SER A 16 -25.87 18.57 -23.27
CA SER A 16 -24.59 17.91 -23.09
C SER A 16 -24.15 18.16 -21.65
N GLU A 17 -24.88 17.60 -20.67
CA GLU A 17 -24.36 17.54 -19.30
C GLU A 17 -22.99 16.85 -19.37
N PRO A 18 -21.90 17.50 -18.91
CA PRO A 18 -20.63 16.82 -18.82
C PRO A 18 -20.81 15.69 -17.83
N GLY A 19 -20.86 14.46 -18.36
CA GLY A 19 -21.00 13.25 -17.58
C GLY A 19 -20.09 13.32 -16.37
N GLU A 20 -20.70 13.27 -15.19
CA GLU A 20 -20.06 13.34 -13.90
C GLU A 20 -18.88 12.38 -13.90
N GLU A 21 -17.68 12.94 -14.06
CA GLU A 21 -16.46 12.17 -14.21
C GLU A 21 -16.27 11.43 -12.90
N ALA A 22 -16.58 10.13 -12.90
CA ALA A 22 -16.51 9.29 -11.71
C ALA A 22 -15.21 9.60 -10.97
N PRO A 23 -15.24 9.86 -9.65
CA PRO A 23 -14.10 10.38 -8.92
C PRO A 23 -12.89 9.49 -9.22
N ARG A 24 -11.94 10.03 -10.00
CA ARG A 24 -10.73 9.29 -10.37
C ARG A 24 -10.06 8.91 -9.07
N ILE A 25 -10.03 7.61 -8.76
CA ILE A 25 -9.33 7.11 -7.58
C ILE A 25 -7.90 7.62 -7.71
N PRO A 26 -7.42 8.48 -6.79
CA PRO A 26 -6.11 9.06 -6.93
C PRO A 26 -5.08 7.93 -6.88
N VAL A 27 -4.48 7.60 -8.03
CA VAL A 27 -3.43 6.60 -8.13
C VAL A 27 -2.22 7.15 -7.39
N ARG A 28 -1.85 6.51 -6.29
CA ARG A 28 -0.68 6.92 -5.51
C ARG A 28 0.59 6.58 -6.27
N ASP A 29 1.55 7.49 -6.25
CA ASP A 29 2.86 7.27 -6.84
C ASP A 29 3.79 6.57 -5.84
N TYR A 30 4.21 5.35 -6.19
CA TYR A 30 5.11 4.51 -5.40
C TYR A 30 6.60 4.80 -5.69
N ILE A 31 6.90 5.56 -6.74
CA ILE A 31 8.28 5.81 -7.16
C ILE A 31 9.08 6.66 -6.15
N PRO A 32 8.53 7.70 -5.52
CA PRO A 32 9.22 8.41 -4.44
C PRO A 32 9.67 7.46 -3.32
N TYR A 33 8.80 6.51 -2.94
CA TYR A 33 9.11 5.52 -1.92
C TYR A 33 10.26 4.57 -2.35
N ILE A 34 10.25 4.09 -3.60
CA ILE A 34 11.32 3.26 -4.16
C ILE A 34 12.65 4.03 -4.23
N LEU A 35 12.64 5.24 -4.79
CA LEU A 35 13.83 6.07 -4.95
C LEU A 35 14.48 6.39 -3.61
N GLN A 36 13.66 6.62 -2.61
CA GLN A 36 14.13 6.89 -1.28
C GLN A 36 14.74 5.65 -0.62
N ALA A 37 14.11 4.48 -0.73
CA ALA A 37 14.72 3.23 -0.26
C ALA A 37 16.05 2.92 -0.96
N MET A 38 16.16 3.27 -2.24
CA MET A 38 17.42 3.20 -2.98
C MET A 38 18.49 4.14 -2.40
N ALA A 39 18.12 5.37 -2.03
CA ALA A 39 19.03 6.32 -1.41
C ALA A 39 19.53 5.81 -0.05
N ASP A 40 18.62 5.36 0.81
CA ASP A 40 18.92 4.85 2.16
C ASP A 40 19.90 3.65 2.11
N GLN A 41 19.79 2.80 1.09
CA GLN A 41 20.62 1.61 0.90
C GLN A 41 21.84 1.83 -0.02
N ASN A 42 22.07 3.07 -0.47
CA ASN A 42 23.09 3.43 -1.44
C ASN A 42 23.07 2.51 -2.69
N VAL A 43 21.88 2.33 -3.26
CA VAL A 43 21.62 1.53 -4.47
C VAL A 43 21.43 2.46 -5.65
N SER A 44 22.39 2.44 -6.59
CA SER A 44 22.24 3.16 -7.86
C SER A 44 21.33 2.39 -8.84
N ILE A 45 20.79 3.09 -9.85
CA ILE A 45 20.03 2.46 -10.96
C ILE A 45 20.84 1.34 -11.62
N ARG A 46 22.16 1.51 -11.76
CA ARG A 46 23.05 0.46 -12.29
C ARG A 46 23.06 -0.77 -11.40
N LYS A 47 23.20 -0.59 -10.09
CA LYS A 47 23.19 -1.70 -9.12
C LYS A 47 21.83 -2.39 -9.06
N LEU A 48 20.75 -1.61 -9.13
CA LEU A 48 19.39 -2.13 -9.19
C LEU A 48 19.19 -3.01 -10.44
N ALA A 49 19.59 -2.52 -11.62
CA ALA A 49 19.51 -3.26 -12.88
C ALA A 49 20.22 -4.63 -12.81
N LEU A 50 21.40 -4.66 -12.18
CA LEU A 50 22.16 -5.91 -12.00
C LEU A 50 21.44 -6.89 -11.07
N LYS A 51 20.80 -6.40 -10.01
CA LYS A 51 20.12 -7.26 -9.04
C LYS A 51 18.74 -7.73 -9.50
N THR A 52 17.99 -6.90 -10.23
CA THR A 52 16.64 -7.22 -10.69
C THR A 52 16.61 -7.91 -12.06
N GLY A 53 17.70 -7.81 -12.83
CA GLY A 53 17.73 -8.25 -14.23
C GLY A 53 16.97 -7.34 -15.20
N ILE A 54 16.36 -6.26 -14.71
CA ILE A 54 15.64 -5.29 -15.54
C ILE A 54 16.66 -4.40 -16.25
N ARG A 55 16.43 -4.14 -17.56
CA ARG A 55 17.34 -3.29 -18.35
C ARG A 55 17.49 -1.91 -17.72
N ARG A 56 18.73 -1.42 -17.63
CA ARG A 56 19.05 -0.11 -17.04
C ARG A 56 18.21 1.03 -17.62
N GLY A 57 18.06 1.09 -18.95
CA GLY A 57 17.26 2.12 -19.62
C GLY A 57 15.79 2.09 -19.21
N ARG A 58 15.23 0.88 -19.04
CA ARG A 58 13.86 0.72 -18.55
C ARG A 58 13.71 1.16 -17.11
N LEU A 59 14.61 0.76 -16.21
CA LEU A 59 14.60 1.28 -14.83
C LEU A 59 14.76 2.80 -14.77
N SER A 60 15.62 3.38 -15.61
CA SER A 60 15.74 4.83 -15.71
C SER A 60 14.45 5.50 -16.17
N ASN A 61 13.65 4.89 -17.04
CA ASN A 61 12.36 5.46 -17.45
C ASN A 61 11.27 5.27 -16.39
N LEU A 62 11.24 4.08 -15.76
CA LEU A 62 10.28 3.71 -14.73
C LEU A 62 10.46 4.49 -13.43
N LEU A 63 11.68 4.95 -13.12
CA LEU A 63 12.02 5.60 -11.84
C LEU A 63 12.30 7.10 -11.99
N ARG A 64 11.87 7.72 -13.10
CA ARG A 64 12.04 9.15 -13.34
C ARG A 64 11.08 9.98 -12.48
N LEU A 65 11.63 10.75 -11.55
CA LEU A 65 10.86 11.62 -10.63
C LEU A 65 10.44 12.95 -11.28
N ASP A 66 11.15 13.39 -12.32
CA ASP A 66 10.97 14.65 -13.03
C ASP A 66 9.79 14.66 -14.00
N LEU A 67 9.21 13.49 -14.30
CA LEU A 67 7.97 13.37 -15.07
C LEU A 67 6.75 13.28 -14.15
N ASP A 68 5.66 13.88 -14.61
CA ASP A 68 4.33 13.65 -14.07
C ASP A 68 4.02 12.14 -14.04
N PRO A 69 3.42 11.60 -12.96
CA PRO A 69 3.15 10.16 -12.85
C PRO A 69 2.32 9.62 -14.02
N SER A 70 1.45 10.43 -14.63
CA SER A 70 0.62 10.01 -15.77
C SER A 70 1.41 9.89 -17.09
N ALA A 71 2.56 10.57 -17.19
CA ALA A 71 3.44 10.55 -18.36
C ALA A 71 4.61 9.55 -18.23
N ARG A 72 4.74 8.89 -17.08
CA ARG A 72 5.80 7.91 -16.81
C ARG A 72 5.51 6.58 -17.52
N GLU A 73 6.56 5.88 -17.93
CA GLU A 73 6.42 4.52 -18.48
C GLU A 73 5.78 3.61 -17.42
N SER A 74 4.81 2.77 -17.83
CA SER A 74 4.07 1.92 -16.91
C SER A 74 4.93 0.78 -16.37
N MET A 75 4.89 0.61 -15.05
CA MET A 75 5.55 -0.49 -14.35
C MET A 75 4.60 -1.68 -14.25
N THR A 76 5.07 -2.86 -14.62
CA THR A 76 4.31 -4.09 -14.39
C THR A 76 4.36 -4.49 -12.91
N LEU A 77 3.37 -5.25 -12.43
CA LEU A 77 3.37 -5.77 -11.06
C LEU A 77 4.61 -6.62 -10.75
N VAL A 78 5.08 -7.41 -11.72
CA VAL A 78 6.27 -8.25 -11.58
C VAL A 78 7.52 -7.38 -11.40
N GLU A 79 7.66 -6.31 -12.18
CA GLU A 79 8.78 -5.37 -12.03
C GLU A 79 8.74 -4.67 -10.68
N PHE A 80 7.55 -4.25 -10.25
CA PHE A 80 7.35 -3.62 -8.95
C PHE A 80 7.78 -4.55 -7.81
N GLN A 81 7.24 -5.78 -7.77
CA GLN A 81 7.59 -6.77 -6.75
C GLN A 81 9.07 -7.14 -6.77
N THR A 82 9.68 -7.25 -7.95
CA THR A 82 11.11 -7.55 -8.10
C THR A 82 11.99 -6.43 -7.53
N ILE A 83 11.63 -5.17 -7.82
CA ILE A 83 12.33 -4.00 -7.28
C ILE A 83 12.21 -3.97 -5.76
N LEU A 84 11.00 -4.13 -5.21
CA LEU A 84 10.78 -4.14 -3.76
C LEU A 84 11.57 -5.25 -3.08
N HIS A 85 11.54 -6.48 -3.62
CA HIS A 85 12.25 -7.62 -3.07
C HIS A 85 13.76 -7.38 -2.99
N VAL A 86 14.36 -6.84 -4.05
CA VAL A 86 15.79 -6.50 -4.10
C VAL A 86 16.18 -5.41 -3.09
N LEU A 87 15.24 -4.52 -2.76
CA LEU A 87 15.38 -3.50 -1.73
C LEU A 87 14.99 -4.01 -0.33
N GLY A 88 14.64 -5.29 -0.18
CA GLY A 88 14.25 -5.85 1.12
C GLY A 88 12.92 -5.32 1.66
N ILE A 89 12.05 -4.82 0.77
CA ILE A 89 10.75 -4.26 1.13
C ILE A 89 9.66 -5.29 0.83
N GLY A 90 8.80 -5.55 1.82
CA GLY A 90 7.62 -6.40 1.62
C GLY A 90 6.57 -5.70 0.74
N PHE A 91 5.86 -6.45 -0.10
CA PHE A 91 4.80 -5.89 -0.95
C PHE A 91 3.71 -5.18 -0.11
N ILE A 92 3.24 -5.83 0.96
CA ILE A 92 2.24 -5.25 1.88
C ILE A 92 2.81 -4.02 2.60
N GLN A 93 4.09 -4.04 2.97
CA GLN A 93 4.77 -2.90 3.58
C GLN A 93 4.76 -1.68 2.64
N ALA A 94 5.06 -1.88 1.36
CA ALA A 94 5.03 -0.81 0.37
C ALA A 94 3.62 -0.24 0.17
N VAL A 95 2.61 -1.11 0.09
CA VAL A 95 1.19 -0.69 -0.02
C VAL A 95 0.77 0.12 1.21
N LEU A 96 1.02 -0.39 2.42
CA LEU A 96 0.66 0.34 3.65
C LEU A 96 1.44 1.66 3.77
N GLY A 97 2.72 1.65 3.42
CA GLY A 97 3.57 2.84 3.46
C GLY A 97 3.09 3.95 2.56
N VAL A 98 2.59 3.64 1.36
CA VAL A 98 2.14 4.67 0.40
C VAL A 98 0.66 5.02 0.57
N GLU A 99 -0.20 4.05 0.88
CA GLU A 99 -1.65 4.27 0.99
C GLU A 99 -2.07 4.81 2.35
N THR A 100 -1.40 4.39 3.42
CA THR A 100 -1.79 4.72 4.81
C THR A 100 -0.96 5.86 5.37
N LEU A 101 0.35 5.86 5.11
CA LEU A 101 1.27 6.87 5.62
C LEU A 101 1.47 7.96 4.55
N ARG A 102 0.69 9.04 4.65
CA ARG A 102 0.79 10.19 3.74
C ARG A 102 2.13 10.92 3.85
N ASP A 103 2.85 10.72 4.94
CA ASP A 103 4.14 11.34 5.22
C ASP A 103 5.26 10.29 5.09
N LEU A 104 5.97 10.35 3.96
CA LEU A 104 7.11 9.47 3.69
C LEU A 104 8.24 9.68 4.72
N SER A 105 8.30 10.82 5.41
CA SER A 105 9.32 11.06 6.46
C SER A 105 9.20 10.09 7.63
N LEU A 106 7.98 9.60 7.91
CA LEU A 106 7.73 8.57 8.92
C LEU A 106 8.31 7.21 8.53
N LEU A 107 8.51 6.95 7.23
CA LEU A 107 9.10 5.70 6.75
C LEU A 107 10.63 5.65 6.99
N HIS A 108 11.27 6.79 7.26
CA HIS A 108 12.71 6.88 7.58
C HIS A 108 13.01 6.79 9.07
N ASP A 109 12.01 6.94 9.94
CA ASP A 109 12.21 6.60 11.34
C ASP A 109 12.31 5.07 11.43
N GLY A 110 13.52 4.59 11.74
CA GLY A 110 13.80 3.15 11.86
C GLY A 110 12.80 2.43 12.78
N ARG A 111 12.25 3.11 13.79
CA ARG A 111 11.21 2.56 14.68
C ARG A 111 9.92 2.28 13.91
N PHE A 112 9.49 3.22 13.08
CA PHE A 112 8.30 3.07 12.25
C PHE A 112 8.51 2.05 11.13
N SER A 113 9.68 2.03 10.49
CA SER A 113 10.02 1.01 9.48
C SER A 113 9.97 -0.41 10.08
N THR A 114 10.59 -0.62 11.25
CA THR A 114 10.51 -1.89 11.98
C THR A 114 9.09 -2.23 12.40
N MET A 115 8.31 -1.25 12.87
CA MET A 115 6.89 -1.47 13.20
C MET A 115 6.08 -1.89 11.97
N MET A 116 6.28 -1.23 10.83
CA MET A 116 5.59 -1.55 9.57
C MET A 116 5.98 -2.94 9.06
N GLN A 117 7.24 -3.32 9.20
CA GLN A 117 7.68 -4.67 8.87
C GLN A 117 7.01 -5.70 9.78
N MET A 118 7.04 -5.51 11.10
CA MET A 118 6.38 -6.38 12.08
C MET A 118 4.88 -6.52 11.78
N ILE A 119 4.19 -5.41 11.52
CA ILE A 119 2.76 -5.42 11.15
C ILE A 119 2.54 -6.21 9.86
N SER A 120 3.37 -5.99 8.84
CA SER A 120 3.26 -6.70 7.55
C SER A 120 3.46 -8.21 7.71
N GLU A 121 4.38 -8.64 8.57
CA GLU A 121 4.62 -10.06 8.87
C GLU A 121 3.39 -10.69 9.57
N VAL A 122 2.79 -10.00 10.54
CA VAL A 122 1.56 -10.45 11.21
C VAL A 122 0.42 -10.59 10.20
N PHE A 123 0.23 -9.59 9.33
CA PHE A 123 -0.83 -9.61 8.32
C PHE A 123 -0.58 -10.62 7.19
N ALA A 124 0.66 -11.04 6.95
CA ALA A 124 0.94 -12.06 5.93
C ALA A 124 0.41 -13.45 6.35
N SER A 125 0.46 -13.78 7.65
CA SER A 125 -0.02 -15.07 8.16
C SER A 125 -1.46 -15.04 8.68
N LEU A 126 -1.93 -13.90 9.20
CA LEU A 126 -3.22 -13.81 9.87
C LEU A 126 -4.42 -14.26 9.00
N PRO A 127 -4.54 -13.87 7.71
CA PRO A 127 -5.72 -14.25 6.91
C PRO A 127 -5.90 -15.76 6.80
N ILE A 128 -4.84 -16.51 6.51
CA ILE A 128 -4.94 -17.96 6.37
C ILE A 128 -5.18 -18.64 7.73
N THR A 129 -4.58 -18.13 8.81
CA THR A 129 -4.85 -18.63 10.15
C THR A 129 -6.33 -18.43 10.54
N LEU A 130 -6.91 -17.28 10.21
CA LEU A 130 -8.33 -17.02 10.45
C LEU A 130 -9.23 -17.95 9.62
N VAL A 131 -8.91 -18.16 8.35
CA VAL A 131 -9.65 -19.12 7.50
C VAL A 131 -9.62 -20.53 8.11
N ASN A 132 -8.44 -20.99 8.54
CA ASN A 132 -8.30 -22.31 9.15
C ASN A 132 -9.09 -22.41 10.47
N ALA A 133 -9.00 -21.39 11.33
CA ALA A 133 -9.74 -21.38 12.58
C ALA A 133 -11.27 -21.37 12.37
N LEU A 134 -11.75 -20.67 11.34
CA LEU A 134 -13.17 -20.68 10.98
C LEU A 134 -13.63 -22.04 10.45
N ASN A 135 -12.79 -22.73 9.68
CA ASN A 135 -13.09 -24.09 9.20
C ASN A 135 -13.16 -25.14 10.33
N GLU A 136 -12.56 -24.86 11.50
CA GLU A 136 -12.62 -25.74 12.67
C GLU A 136 -13.90 -25.52 13.51
N VAL A 137 -14.65 -24.44 13.28
CA VAL A 137 -15.91 -24.18 13.98
C VAL A 137 -17.02 -25.02 13.33
N GLU A 138 -17.44 -26.08 14.02
CA GLU A 138 -18.57 -26.91 13.58
C GLU A 138 -19.82 -26.06 13.33
N GLY A 139 -20.36 -26.16 12.11
CA GLY A 139 -21.60 -25.49 11.72
C GLY A 139 -21.43 -24.11 11.07
N MET A 140 -20.20 -23.65 10.82
CA MET A 140 -19.93 -22.43 10.05
C MET A 140 -19.66 -22.80 8.58
N ASP A 141 -20.53 -22.38 7.65
CA ASP A 141 -20.33 -22.63 6.20
C ASP A 141 -19.70 -21.43 5.47
N GLY A 142 -19.43 -20.35 6.21
CA GLY A 142 -18.79 -19.14 5.71
C GLY A 142 -19.77 -18.09 5.19
N THR A 143 -21.05 -18.42 5.07
CA THR A 143 -22.10 -17.46 4.68
C THR A 143 -22.44 -16.48 5.80
N GLU A 144 -21.98 -16.73 7.03
CA GLU A 144 -22.20 -15.89 8.21
C GLU A 144 -21.15 -14.78 8.37
N ILE A 145 -20.07 -14.80 7.58
CA ILE A 145 -19.03 -13.77 7.65
C ILE A 145 -19.62 -12.45 7.15
N ARG A 146 -19.58 -11.41 8.00
CA ARG A 146 -20.15 -10.09 7.70
C ARG A 146 -19.06 -9.01 7.68
N ARG A 147 -19.22 -8.03 6.78
CA ARG A 147 -18.29 -6.89 6.67
C ARG A 147 -18.25 -6.06 7.95
N GLU A 148 -19.36 -5.97 8.71
CA GLU A 148 -19.40 -5.24 9.98
C GLU A 148 -18.44 -5.78 11.05
N TRP A 149 -17.98 -7.05 10.95
CA TRP A 149 -17.03 -7.62 11.90
C TRP A 149 -15.63 -7.01 11.79
N ALA A 150 -15.33 -6.31 10.68
CA ALA A 150 -14.01 -5.72 10.45
C ALA A 150 -13.59 -4.74 11.56
N THR A 151 -14.53 -3.94 12.07
CA THR A 151 -14.24 -2.95 13.13
C THR A 151 -13.94 -3.63 14.48
N PRO A 152 -14.81 -4.49 15.04
CA PRO A 152 -14.51 -5.22 16.27
C PRO A 152 -13.22 -6.05 16.19
N LEU A 153 -12.94 -6.69 15.05
CA LEU A 153 -11.71 -7.46 14.85
C LEU A 153 -10.47 -6.57 14.85
N ARG A 154 -10.51 -5.42 14.15
CA ARG A 154 -9.42 -4.44 14.15
C ARG A 154 -9.13 -3.97 15.57
N ASP A 155 -10.16 -3.59 16.32
CA ASP A 155 -9.99 -3.05 17.67
C ASP A 155 -9.42 -4.12 18.62
N GLY A 156 -9.89 -5.37 18.51
CA GLY A 156 -9.33 -6.51 19.26
C GLY A 156 -7.86 -6.81 18.93
N VAL A 157 -7.46 -6.70 17.66
CA VAL A 157 -6.06 -6.85 17.24
C VAL A 157 -5.20 -5.72 17.82
N VAL A 158 -5.65 -4.46 17.74
CA VAL A 158 -4.93 -3.31 18.30
C VAL A 158 -4.70 -3.48 19.79
N ASP A 159 -5.75 -3.82 20.55
CA ASP A 159 -5.66 -4.05 21.99
C ASP A 159 -4.70 -5.19 22.34
N ARG A 160 -4.69 -6.26 21.54
CA ARG A 160 -3.76 -7.37 21.73
C ARG A 160 -2.31 -6.93 21.49
N VAL A 161 -2.04 -6.21 20.40
CA VAL A 161 -0.69 -5.72 20.08
C VAL A 161 -0.18 -4.79 21.17
N VAL A 162 -0.98 -3.82 21.63
CA VAL A 162 -0.59 -2.89 22.70
C VAL A 162 -0.23 -3.64 23.98
N ARG A 163 -1.07 -4.61 24.39
CA ARG A 163 -0.81 -5.42 25.58
C ARG A 163 0.48 -6.23 25.48
N GLU A 164 0.71 -6.90 24.35
CA GLU A 164 1.91 -7.71 24.16
C GLU A 164 3.18 -6.86 24.13
N VAL A 165 3.16 -5.71 23.45
CA VAL A 165 4.29 -4.78 23.43
C VAL A 165 4.60 -4.25 24.83
N ALA A 166 3.58 -3.84 25.59
CA ALA A 166 3.75 -3.39 26.97
C ALA A 166 4.38 -4.48 27.86
N ALA A 167 3.92 -5.72 27.73
CA ALA A 167 4.46 -6.87 28.48
C ALA A 167 5.92 -7.20 28.09
N ILE A 168 6.32 -6.97 26.84
CA ILE A 168 7.72 -7.12 26.39
C ILE A 168 8.59 -6.03 27.03
N ILE A 169 8.13 -4.78 27.03
CA ILE A 169 8.87 -3.65 27.62
C ILE A 169 9.04 -3.86 29.13
N GLU A 170 7.99 -4.28 29.84
CA GLU A 170 8.05 -4.54 31.28
C GLU A 170 9.04 -5.67 31.60
N ARG A 171 9.05 -6.75 30.80
CA ARG A 171 10.02 -7.84 30.97
C ARG A 171 11.47 -7.38 30.77
N ARG A 172 11.74 -6.53 29.77
CA ARG A 172 13.08 -5.96 29.54
C ARG A 172 13.51 -5.06 30.70
N ALA A 173 12.63 -4.20 31.20
CA ALA A 173 12.94 -3.32 32.33
C ALA A 173 13.31 -4.10 33.61
N LYS A 174 12.63 -5.23 33.87
CA LYS A 174 12.95 -6.11 35.01
C LYS A 174 14.32 -6.78 34.86
N LEU A 175 14.67 -7.24 33.66
CA LEU A 175 15.98 -7.85 33.38
C LEU A 175 17.13 -6.84 33.53
N ASP A 176 16.95 -5.61 33.05
CA ASP A 176 17.96 -4.54 33.16
C ASP A 176 18.18 -4.08 34.62
N GLN A 177 17.15 -4.13 35.46
CA GLN A 177 17.27 -3.86 36.90
C GLN A 177 18.02 -4.99 37.62
N THR A 178 17.83 -6.23 37.20
CA THR A 178 18.51 -7.40 37.79
C THR A 178 20.00 -7.37 37.48
N PHE A 179 20.38 -7.04 36.22
CA PHE A 179 21.78 -6.92 35.79
C PHE A 179 22.56 -5.73 36.36
N ARG A 180 21.88 -4.76 36.98
CA ARG A 180 22.51 -3.60 37.63
C ARG A 180 22.76 -3.81 39.13
N LEU A 181 22.23 -4.89 39.70
CA LEU A 181 22.34 -5.23 41.11
C LEU A 181 23.37 -6.36 41.36
N ASP A 182 23.94 -6.91 40.28
CA ASP A 182 25.09 -7.83 40.26
C ASP A 182 26.38 -7.07 39.86
#